data_AF-U4UQ56-F1
#
_entry.id   AF-U4UQ56-F1
#
_cell.length_a   1.000
_cell.length_b   1.000
_cell.length_c   1.000
_cell.angle_alpha   90.00
_cell.angle_beta   90.00
_cell.angle_gamma   90.00
#
_symmetry.space_group_name_H-M   'P 1'
#
loop_
_entity.id
_entity.type
_entity.pdbx_description
1 polymer ?
#
loop_
_entity_poly.entity_id
_entity_poly.type
_entity_poly.pdbx_seq_one_letter_code
_entity_poly.pdbx_strand_id
1 'polypeptide(L)'
;MRRWIHLVIFGAAIGVAKSYSFMKAVILAGLGLAGLWMLHTLAQDFNAIMQNGFGSGGGGDHANGAKLFNDQEIKVFKRSTNDIHEPTIDWERVIKRDPASCARSFICQLAASKESDLITEEKMILNLTRAAAGEDSWASRQLKEAVDNGESISFPYQCMKKYKFCPYTKRMMMSLLRVFGNR
;
A
#
# COMPACT_ATOMS: atom_id res chain seq x y z
N MET A 1 41.26 -41.13 -45.33
CA MET A 1 40.74 -39.77 -45.02
C MET A 1 39.42 -39.77 -44.24
N ARG A 2 38.44 -40.63 -44.55
CA ARG A 2 37.11 -40.63 -43.88
C ARG A 2 37.13 -40.80 -42.35
N ARG A 3 38.06 -41.59 -41.79
CA ARG A 3 38.18 -41.81 -40.33
C ARG A 3 38.70 -40.60 -39.55
N TRP A 4 39.52 -39.76 -40.17
CA TRP A 4 40.05 -38.54 -39.53
C TRP A 4 38.98 -37.44 -39.42
N ILE A 5 38.11 -37.34 -40.42
CA ILE A 5 36.99 -36.38 -40.43
C ILE A 5 35.99 -36.70 -39.29
N HIS A 6 35.71 -37.98 -39.03
CA HIS A 6 34.85 -38.36 -37.91
C HIS A 6 35.45 -38.03 -36.53
N LEU A 7 36.77 -38.15 -36.37
CA LEU A 7 37.44 -37.77 -35.11
C LEU A 7 37.43 -36.26 -34.87
N VAL A 8 37.59 -35.45 -35.92
CA VAL A 8 37.49 -33.98 -35.81
C VAL A 8 36.07 -33.54 -35.46
N ILE A 9 35.05 -34.16 -36.06
CA ILE A 9 33.64 -33.87 -35.78
C ILE A 9 33.26 -34.30 -34.35
N PHE A 10 33.72 -35.48 -33.89
CA PHE A 10 33.50 -35.92 -32.51
C PHE A 10 34.21 -35.01 -31.49
N GLY A 11 35.45 -34.58 -31.78
CA GLY A 11 36.18 -33.62 -30.94
C GLY A 11 35.48 -32.26 -30.84
N ALA A 12 34.96 -31.75 -31.96
CA ALA A 12 34.19 -30.50 -31.99
C ALA A 12 32.86 -30.62 -31.22
N ALA A 13 32.14 -31.74 -31.35
CA ALA A 13 30.88 -31.98 -30.65
C ALA A 13 31.08 -32.07 -29.12
N ILE A 14 32.16 -32.69 -28.65
CA ILE A 14 32.50 -32.77 -27.21
C ILE A 14 32.88 -31.38 -26.66
N GLY A 15 33.58 -30.56 -27.44
CA GLY A 15 33.90 -29.17 -27.08
C GLY A 15 32.65 -28.29 -26.95
N VAL A 16 31.71 -28.41 -27.90
CA VAL A 16 30.45 -27.64 -27.88
C VAL A 16 29.54 -28.10 -26.73
N ALA A 17 29.44 -29.40 -26.46
CA ALA A 17 28.63 -29.93 -25.35
C ALA A 17 29.11 -29.39 -23.98
N LYS A 18 30.42 -29.24 -23.79
CA LYS A 18 31.00 -28.69 -22.55
C LYS A 18 30.81 -27.17 -22.44
N SER A 19 30.77 -26.46 -23.58
CA SER A 19 30.55 -25.00 -23.62
C SER A 19 29.12 -24.58 -23.26
N TYR A 20 28.11 -25.42 -23.52
CA TYR A 20 26.72 -25.11 -23.20
C TYR A 20 26.48 -25.06 -21.68
N SER A 21 27.08 -25.98 -20.93
CA SER A 21 27.05 -25.96 -19.47
C SER A 21 27.80 -24.76 -18.88
N PHE A 22 28.89 -24.33 -19.54
CA PHE A 22 29.61 -23.13 -19.14
C PHE A 22 28.80 -21.85 -19.40
N MET A 23 28.10 -21.75 -20.54
CA MET A 23 27.27 -20.59 -20.85
C MET A 23 26.12 -20.43 -19.84
N LYS A 24 25.49 -21.54 -19.41
CA LYS A 24 24.49 -21.52 -18.33
C LYS A 24 25.07 -21.04 -17.00
N ALA A 25 26.29 -21.46 -16.65
CA ALA A 25 26.96 -21.02 -15.43
C ALA A 25 27.26 -19.51 -15.46
N VAL A 26 27.69 -18.97 -16.61
CA VAL A 26 27.94 -17.53 -16.78
C VAL A 26 26.64 -16.72 -16.66
N ILE A 27 25.53 -17.20 -17.23
CA ILE A 27 24.23 -16.53 -17.12
C ILE A 27 23.73 -16.53 -15.67
N LEU A 28 23.85 -17.67 -14.97
CA LEU A 28 23.48 -17.77 -13.54
C LEU A 28 24.34 -16.85 -12.66
N ALA A 29 25.64 -16.78 -12.94
CA ALA A 29 26.54 -15.86 -12.25
C ALA A 29 26.19 -14.39 -12.52
N GLY A 30 25.85 -14.04 -13.77
CA GLY A 30 25.43 -12.70 -14.16
C GLY A 30 24.13 -12.27 -13.48
N LEU A 31 23.12 -13.14 -13.45
CA LEU A 31 21.85 -12.88 -12.75
C LEU A 31 22.04 -12.75 -11.23
N GLY A 32 22.91 -13.57 -10.64
CA GLY A 32 23.25 -13.47 -9.22
C GLY A 32 23.95 -12.16 -8.86
N LEU A 33 24.90 -11.73 -9.70
CA LEU A 33 25.65 -10.49 -9.48
C LEU A 33 24.75 -9.25 -9.69
N ALA A 34 23.85 -9.28 -10.67
CA ALA A 34 22.83 -8.24 -10.85
C ALA A 34 21.86 -8.16 -9.67
N GLY A 35 21.44 -9.31 -9.11
CA GLY A 35 20.59 -9.36 -7.92
C GLY A 35 21.28 -8.76 -6.68
N LEU A 36 22.55 -9.10 -6.44
CA LEU A 36 23.33 -8.49 -5.35
C LEU A 36 23.52 -6.98 -5.53
N TRP A 37 23.75 -6.51 -6.76
CA TRP A 37 23.88 -5.08 -7.06
C TRP A 37 22.58 -4.31 -6.81
N MET A 38 21.43 -4.90 -7.13
CA MET A 38 20.11 -4.33 -6.83
C MET A 38 19.83 -4.29 -5.32
N LEU A 39 20.23 -5.32 -4.57
CA LEU A 39 20.13 -5.32 -3.11
C LEU A 39 21.05 -4.29 -2.45
N HIS A 40 22.27 -4.12 -2.96
CA HIS A 40 23.21 -3.12 -2.44
C HIS A 40 22.70 -1.69 -2.66
N THR A 41 22.18 -1.39 -3.85
CA THR A 41 21.60 -0.06 -4.14
C THR A 41 20.39 0.23 -3.24
N LEU A 42 19.55 -0.78 -2.98
CA LEU A 42 18.47 -0.66 -1.99
C LEU A 42 19.00 -0.44 -0.56
N ALA A 43 20.08 -1.14 -0.17
CA ALA A 43 20.69 -0.96 1.15
C ALA A 43 21.34 0.44 1.31
N GLN A 44 21.94 0.98 0.26
CA GLN A 44 22.47 2.35 0.24
C GLN A 44 21.37 3.40 0.36
N ASP A 45 20.27 3.22 -0.38
CA ASP A 45 19.13 4.14 -0.33
C ASP A 45 18.45 4.07 1.05
N PHE A 46 18.32 2.87 1.62
CA PHE A 46 17.81 2.69 2.98
C PHE A 46 18.72 3.33 4.04
N ASN A 47 20.04 3.18 3.91
CA ASN A 47 20.97 3.79 4.86
C ASN A 47 21.02 5.32 4.71
N ALA A 48 20.89 5.87 3.49
CA ALA A 48 20.76 7.31 3.27
C ALA A 48 19.49 7.87 3.91
N ILE A 49 18.38 7.13 3.87
CA ILE A 49 17.13 7.50 4.55
C ILE A 49 17.28 7.39 6.08
N MET A 50 17.96 6.37 6.58
CA MET A 50 18.18 6.17 8.02
C MET A 50 19.16 7.18 8.62
N GLN A 51 20.26 7.48 7.94
CA GLN A 51 21.31 8.36 8.43
C GLN A 51 20.88 9.84 8.41
N ASN A 52 19.98 10.22 7.48
CA ASN A 52 19.35 11.54 7.48
C ASN A 52 18.09 11.62 8.38
N GLY A 53 17.54 10.49 8.82
CA GLY A 53 16.30 10.40 9.63
C GLY A 53 16.48 10.04 11.10
N PHE A 54 17.68 9.62 11.52
CA PHE A 54 18.02 9.37 12.92
C PHE A 54 19.23 10.22 13.31
N GLY A 55 18.98 11.27 14.09
CA GLY A 55 20.01 12.12 14.66
C GLY A 55 21.08 11.30 15.37
N SER A 56 22.27 11.26 14.78
CA SER A 56 23.51 10.94 15.45
C SER A 56 24.19 12.27 15.75
N GLY A 57 24.23 12.65 17.03
CA GLY A 57 25.03 13.78 17.47
C GLY A 57 26.50 13.53 17.19
N GLY A 58 27.18 14.48 16.54
CA GLY A 58 28.61 14.43 16.29
C GLY A 58 29.01 15.56 15.34
N GLY A 59 29.78 16.53 15.86
CA GLY A 59 30.04 17.84 15.25
C GLY A 59 30.76 17.88 13.90
N GLY A 60 30.73 19.06 13.30
CA GLY A 60 31.57 19.40 12.15
C GLY A 60 31.05 20.60 11.36
N ASP A 61 31.74 21.73 11.49
CA ASP A 61 31.50 23.00 10.81
C ASP A 61 31.54 22.91 9.27
N HIS A 62 30.57 23.56 8.59
CA HIS A 62 30.74 24.56 7.52
C HIS A 62 29.57 24.62 6.51
N ALA A 63 29.11 25.86 6.32
CA ALA A 63 28.70 26.49 5.06
C ALA A 63 27.39 26.08 4.35
N ASN A 64 26.38 26.95 4.52
CA ASN A 64 25.52 27.55 3.49
C ASN A 64 25.21 26.71 2.23
N GLY A 65 24.02 26.10 2.21
CA GLY A 65 23.41 25.54 1.00
C GLY A 65 21.91 25.45 1.16
N ALA A 66 21.20 26.24 0.36
CA ALA A 66 19.78 26.51 0.42
C ALA A 66 18.85 25.29 0.29
N LYS A 67 17.61 25.51 0.75
CA LYS A 67 16.35 25.26 0.02
C LYS A 67 15.44 24.17 0.61
N LEU A 68 14.46 24.66 1.39
CA LEU A 68 13.03 24.53 1.04
C LEU A 68 12.54 23.09 0.80
N PHE A 69 12.35 22.30 1.85
CA PHE A 69 11.20 21.40 1.86
C PHE A 69 10.53 21.42 3.22
N ASN A 70 9.25 21.77 3.12
CA ASN A 70 8.29 21.98 4.16
C ASN A 70 8.21 20.77 5.09
N ASP A 71 7.99 21.08 6.36
CA ASP A 71 7.85 20.23 7.53
C ASP A 71 6.59 19.33 7.45
N GLN A 72 6.47 18.53 6.38
CA GLN A 72 5.59 17.37 6.36
C GLN A 72 6.40 16.17 6.82
N GLU A 73 6.63 16.18 8.13
CA GLU A 73 6.82 15.04 8.99
C GLU A 73 6.29 13.76 8.32
N ILE A 74 7.21 12.99 7.73
CA ILE A 74 6.92 11.62 7.32
C ILE A 74 6.74 10.86 8.64
N LYS A 75 5.54 10.93 9.22
CA LYS A 75 5.08 10.03 10.28
C LYS A 75 4.92 8.65 9.66
N VAL A 76 6.04 7.99 9.43
CA VAL A 76 6.09 6.54 9.22
C VAL A 76 5.50 5.94 10.49
N PHE A 77 4.33 5.33 10.33
CA PHE A 77 3.50 4.64 11.31
C PHE A 77 4.26 4.07 12.52
N LYS A 78 4.51 4.91 13.52
CA LYS A 78 4.75 4.46 14.90
C LYS A 78 3.47 4.80 15.65
N ARG A 79 2.68 3.77 15.97
CA ARG A 79 1.65 3.89 17.01
C ARG A 79 2.40 4.17 18.31
N SER A 80 2.52 5.44 18.67
CA SER A 80 2.94 5.85 20.01
C SER A 80 1.84 5.37 20.96
N THR A 81 2.16 4.44 21.85
CA THR A 81 1.21 3.87 22.82
C THR A 81 0.95 4.78 24.02
N ASN A 82 1.39 6.04 24.00
CA ASN A 82 1.41 6.90 25.19
C ASN A 82 0.66 8.24 25.05
N ASP A 83 -0.02 8.51 23.94
CA ASP A 83 -0.96 9.64 23.90
C ASP A 83 -2.36 9.15 24.28
N ILE A 84 -2.81 9.57 25.46
CA ILE A 84 -4.22 9.55 25.88
C ILE A 84 -4.95 10.62 25.06
N HIS A 85 -5.01 10.43 23.74
CA HIS A 85 -6.00 11.08 22.89
C HIS A 85 -7.00 10.00 22.55
N GLU A 86 -8.29 10.30 22.73
CA GLU A 86 -9.34 9.46 22.16
C GLU A 86 -8.98 9.22 20.69
N PRO A 87 -9.02 7.96 20.21
CA PRO A 87 -8.63 7.65 18.85
C PRO A 87 -9.64 8.31 17.89
N THR A 88 -9.29 9.50 17.42
CA THR A 88 -10.06 10.26 16.44
C THR A 88 -9.68 9.77 15.04
N ILE A 89 -10.70 9.52 14.22
CA ILE A 89 -10.50 9.08 12.84
C ILE A 89 -10.20 10.31 11.99
N ASP A 90 -9.01 10.37 11.39
CA ASP A 90 -8.66 11.38 10.38
C ASP A 90 -9.38 11.06 9.06
N TRP A 91 -10.62 11.54 8.93
CA TRP A 91 -11.46 11.31 7.77
C TRP A 91 -10.92 11.93 6.48
N GLU A 92 -10.20 13.06 6.58
CA GLU A 92 -9.50 13.68 5.45
C GLU A 92 -8.51 12.70 4.83
N ARG A 93 -7.71 12.05 5.68
CA ARG A 93 -6.77 11.03 5.22
C ARG A 93 -7.46 9.79 4.66
N VAL A 94 -8.56 9.34 5.27
CA VAL A 94 -9.32 8.16 4.81
C VAL A 94 -9.84 8.40 3.39
N ILE A 95 -10.54 9.51 3.17
CA ILE A 95 -11.15 9.81 1.87
C ILE A 95 -10.08 10.13 0.83
N LYS A 96 -9.01 10.87 1.19
CA LYS A 96 -7.91 11.18 0.26
C LYS A 96 -7.15 9.94 -0.22
N ARG A 97 -7.05 8.89 0.60
CA ARG A 97 -6.36 7.63 0.27
C ARG A 97 -7.26 6.58 -0.37
N ASP A 98 -8.53 6.92 -0.62
CA ASP A 98 -9.51 6.03 -1.21
C ASP A 98 -9.91 6.49 -2.64
N PRO A 99 -9.04 6.28 -3.65
CA PRO A 99 -9.33 6.70 -5.02
C PRO A 99 -10.51 5.93 -5.63
N ALA A 100 -10.75 4.69 -5.18
CA ALA A 100 -11.86 3.86 -5.63
C ALA A 100 -13.21 4.25 -4.98
N SER A 101 -13.20 5.19 -4.02
CA SER A 101 -14.39 5.63 -3.29
C SER A 101 -15.07 4.50 -2.52
N CYS A 102 -14.30 3.49 -2.11
CA CYS A 102 -14.79 2.37 -1.34
C CYS A 102 -15.28 2.76 0.06
N ALA A 103 -14.63 3.69 0.75
CA ALA A 103 -15.09 4.21 2.04
C ALA A 103 -16.47 4.85 1.89
N ARG A 104 -16.68 5.67 0.85
CA ARG A 104 -17.99 6.27 0.55
C ARG A 104 -19.04 5.20 0.19
N SER A 105 -18.65 4.22 -0.64
CA SER A 105 -19.50 3.07 -0.98
C SER A 105 -19.92 2.29 0.26
N PHE A 106 -18.98 2.06 1.18
CA PHE A 106 -19.22 1.35 2.42
C PHE A 106 -20.23 2.07 3.30
N ILE A 107 -20.01 3.35 3.55
CA ILE A 107 -20.90 4.19 4.36
C ILE A 107 -22.31 4.21 3.78
N CYS A 108 -22.43 4.39 2.46
CA CYS A 108 -23.71 4.32 1.77
C CYS A 108 -24.38 2.95 1.99
N GLN A 109 -23.63 1.84 1.85
CA GLN A 109 -24.16 0.49 2.08
C GLN A 109 -24.59 0.27 3.53
N LEU A 110 -23.90 0.86 4.51
CA LEU A 110 -24.29 0.83 5.92
C LEU A 110 -25.57 1.62 6.16
N ALA A 111 -25.65 2.85 5.64
CA ALA A 111 -26.82 3.72 5.77
C ALA A 111 -28.07 3.17 5.04
N ALA A 112 -27.89 2.48 3.92
CA ALA A 112 -28.95 1.78 3.19
C ALA A 112 -29.39 0.45 3.84
N SER A 113 -28.64 -0.05 4.81
CA SER A 113 -28.99 -1.28 5.53
C SER A 113 -29.99 -0.99 6.63
N LYS A 114 -30.91 -1.92 6.88
CA LYS A 114 -31.79 -1.83 8.05
C LYS A 114 -30.99 -1.99 9.33
N GLU A 115 -31.42 -1.31 10.39
CA GLU A 115 -30.73 -1.35 11.68
C GLU A 115 -30.70 -2.76 12.31
N SER A 116 -31.66 -3.62 11.98
CA SER A 116 -31.67 -5.04 12.35
C SER A 116 -30.54 -5.85 11.72
N ASP A 117 -30.07 -5.41 10.54
CA ASP A 117 -29.12 -6.15 9.70
C ASP A 117 -27.68 -5.64 9.89
N LEU A 118 -27.50 -4.64 10.77
CA LEU A 118 -26.21 -4.07 11.13
C LEU A 118 -25.68 -4.72 12.40
N ILE A 119 -24.45 -5.22 12.34
CA ILE A 119 -23.72 -5.69 13.53
C ILE A 119 -23.23 -4.50 14.38
N THR A 120 -22.86 -4.75 15.64
CA THR A 120 -22.47 -3.71 16.61
C THR A 120 -21.37 -2.78 16.06
N GLU A 121 -20.35 -3.34 15.43
CA GLU A 121 -19.24 -2.56 14.86
C GLU A 121 -19.67 -1.73 13.66
N GLU A 122 -20.59 -2.25 12.83
CA GLU A 122 -21.14 -1.50 11.70
C GLU A 122 -21.98 -0.31 12.19
N LYS A 123 -22.77 -0.49 13.26
CA LYS A 123 -23.52 0.61 13.90
C LYS A 123 -22.57 1.67 14.47
N MET A 124 -21.49 1.23 15.13
CA MET A 124 -20.49 2.13 15.67
C MET A 124 -19.84 2.97 14.55
N ILE A 125 -19.42 2.33 13.46
CA ILE A 125 -18.83 3.04 12.32
C ILE A 125 -19.83 4.02 11.71
N LEU A 126 -21.10 3.62 11.54
CA LEU A 126 -22.12 4.49 10.99
C LEU A 126 -22.37 5.71 11.89
N ASN A 127 -22.41 5.54 13.21
CA ASN A 127 -22.58 6.63 14.16
C ASN A 127 -21.38 7.59 14.18
N LEU A 128 -20.15 7.05 14.15
CA LEU A 128 -18.94 7.87 14.01
C LEU A 128 -18.94 8.67 12.71
N THR A 129 -19.41 8.05 11.63
CA THR A 129 -19.52 8.70 10.33
C THR A 129 -20.56 9.81 10.35
N ARG A 130 -21.72 9.60 10.97
CA ARG A 130 -22.76 10.63 11.13
C ARG A 130 -22.28 11.80 11.96
N ALA A 131 -21.53 11.54 13.04
CA ALA A 131 -20.91 12.60 13.84
C ALA A 131 -19.94 13.43 13.00
N ALA A 132 -19.03 12.77 12.28
CA ALA A 132 -18.05 13.43 11.42
C ALA A 132 -18.69 14.16 10.23
N ALA A 133 -19.80 13.66 9.70
CA ALA A 133 -20.56 14.31 8.62
C ALA A 133 -21.20 15.65 9.04
N GLY A 134 -21.29 15.92 10.35
CA GLY A 134 -21.76 17.20 10.90
C GLY A 134 -20.70 18.30 10.96
N GLU A 135 -19.43 17.98 10.71
CA GLU A 135 -18.33 18.96 10.73
C GLU A 135 -18.18 19.72 9.39
N ASP A 136 -17.56 20.89 9.43
CA ASP A 136 -17.28 21.73 8.26
C ASP A 136 -15.92 21.39 7.63
N SER A 137 -15.78 20.17 7.08
CA SER A 137 -14.61 19.77 6.30
C SER A 137 -14.97 19.24 4.92
N TRP A 138 -14.00 19.15 4.01
CA TRP A 138 -14.23 18.56 2.69
C TRP A 138 -14.61 17.09 2.83
N ALA A 139 -13.88 16.34 3.68
CA ALA A 139 -14.19 14.95 3.96
C ALA A 139 -15.59 14.78 4.56
N SER A 140 -15.98 15.63 5.52
CA SER A 140 -17.31 15.60 6.13
C SER A 140 -18.43 15.76 5.12
N ARG A 141 -18.26 16.65 4.13
CA ARG A 141 -19.20 16.79 3.01
C ARG A 141 -19.31 15.51 2.17
N GLN A 142 -18.18 14.84 1.93
CA GLN A 142 -18.13 13.56 1.21
C GLN A 142 -18.81 12.42 2.00
N LEU A 143 -18.63 12.40 3.32
CA LEU A 143 -19.29 11.44 4.22
C LEU A 143 -20.80 11.71 4.27
N LYS A 144 -21.20 12.96 4.41
CA LYS A 144 -22.60 13.39 4.40
C LYS A 144 -23.30 12.95 3.13
N GLU A 145 -22.70 13.22 1.98
CA GLU A 145 -23.23 12.76 0.69
C GLU A 145 -23.41 11.24 0.66
N ALA A 146 -22.43 10.48 1.16
CA ALA A 146 -22.53 9.02 1.21
C ALA A 146 -23.64 8.52 2.14
N VAL A 147 -23.84 9.16 3.30
CA VAL A 147 -24.93 8.84 4.23
C VAL A 147 -26.28 9.15 3.59
N ASP A 148 -26.47 10.37 3.06
CA ASP A 148 -27.71 10.80 2.42
C ASP A 148 -28.08 9.88 1.23
N ASN A 149 -27.07 9.44 0.48
CA ASN A 149 -27.25 8.47 -0.59
C ASN A 149 -27.70 7.09 -0.10
N GLY A 150 -27.22 6.66 1.07
CA GLY A 150 -27.67 5.41 1.67
C GLY A 150 -29.08 5.51 2.22
N GLU A 151 -29.41 6.62 2.90
CA GLU A 151 -30.74 6.83 3.49
C GLU A 151 -31.84 7.01 2.44
N SER A 152 -31.50 7.55 1.27
CA SER A 152 -32.42 7.67 0.13
C SER A 152 -32.68 6.35 -0.61
N ILE A 153 -31.98 5.27 -0.27
CA ILE A 153 -32.03 4.01 -1.01
C ILE A 153 -32.33 2.81 -0.08
N SER A 154 -33.30 1.97 -0.45
CA SER A 154 -33.71 0.83 0.38
C SER A 154 -32.79 -0.40 0.33
N PHE A 155 -31.87 -0.47 -0.63
CA PHE A 155 -31.04 -1.66 -0.85
C PHE A 155 -29.55 -1.34 -1.01
N PRO A 156 -28.66 -1.94 -0.20
CA PRO A 156 -27.22 -1.65 -0.22
C PRO A 156 -26.54 -1.85 -1.58
N TYR A 157 -26.99 -2.79 -2.42
CA TYR A 157 -26.37 -3.03 -3.73
C TYR A 157 -26.49 -1.82 -4.68
N GLN A 158 -27.47 -0.94 -4.46
CA GLN A 158 -27.64 0.27 -5.27
C GLN A 158 -26.55 1.30 -4.99
N CYS A 159 -26.00 1.34 -3.77
CA CYS A 159 -24.80 2.12 -3.47
C CYS A 159 -23.62 1.69 -4.34
N MET A 160 -23.47 0.38 -4.61
CA MET A 160 -22.41 -0.11 -5.52
C MET A 160 -22.61 0.37 -6.96
N LYS A 161 -23.85 0.61 -7.39
CA LYS A 161 -24.13 1.22 -8.72
C LYS A 161 -23.76 2.70 -8.76
N LYS A 162 -23.88 3.40 -7.62
CA LYS A 162 -23.46 4.81 -7.49
C LYS A 162 -21.94 4.93 -7.42
N TYR A 163 -21.29 4.09 -6.62
CA TYR A 163 -19.84 4.03 -6.45
C TYR A 163 -19.22 2.89 -7.28
N LYS A 164 -19.28 3.05 -8.61
CA LYS A 164 -18.94 2.00 -9.60
C LYS A 164 -17.52 1.45 -9.51
N PHE A 165 -16.58 2.23 -9.00
CA PHE A 165 -15.17 1.84 -8.90
C PHE A 165 -14.88 0.94 -7.70
N CYS A 166 -15.80 0.84 -6.74
CA CYS A 166 -15.60 -0.05 -5.60
C CYS A 166 -16.29 -1.41 -5.82
N PRO A 167 -15.53 -2.50 -5.99
CA PRO A 167 -16.10 -3.84 -6.20
C PRO A 167 -16.52 -4.52 -4.88
N TYR A 168 -16.31 -3.88 -3.73
CA TYR A 168 -16.48 -4.50 -2.43
C TYR A 168 -17.86 -4.26 -1.82
N THR A 169 -18.42 -5.32 -1.26
CA THR A 169 -19.63 -5.26 -0.43
C THR A 169 -19.29 -4.87 1.01
N LYS A 170 -20.28 -4.41 1.78
CA LYS A 170 -20.10 -4.09 3.21
C LYS A 170 -19.46 -5.23 4.01
N ARG A 171 -19.81 -6.48 3.70
CA ARG A 171 -19.25 -7.67 4.36
C ARG A 171 -17.75 -7.83 4.10
N MET A 172 -17.33 -7.64 2.84
CA MET A 172 -15.91 -7.71 2.47
C MET A 172 -15.12 -6.59 3.13
N MET A 173 -15.67 -5.37 3.14
CA MET A 173 -15.01 -4.22 3.75
C MET A 173 -14.87 -4.38 5.26
N MET A 174 -15.91 -4.86 5.96
CA MET A 174 -15.81 -5.23 7.36
C MET A 174 -14.76 -6.31 7.62
N SER A 175 -14.67 -7.32 6.75
CA SER A 175 -13.62 -8.34 6.87
C SER A 175 -12.22 -7.75 6.73
N LEU A 176 -12.02 -6.83 5.78
CA LEU A 176 -10.73 -6.15 5.60
C LEU A 176 -10.39 -5.31 6.84
N LEU A 177 -11.36 -4.54 7.36
CA LEU A 177 -11.16 -3.74 8.57
C LEU A 177 -10.80 -4.61 9.78
N ARG A 178 -11.39 -5.81 9.93
CA ARG A 178 -11.02 -6.75 10.99
C ARG A 178 -9.61 -7.30 10.82
N VAL A 179 -9.21 -7.65 9.59
CA VAL A 179 -7.86 -8.18 9.31
C VAL A 179 -6.78 -7.15 9.55
N PHE A 180 -7.01 -5.89 9.17
CA PHE A 180 -6.03 -4.81 9.32
C PHE A 180 -6.13 -4.05 10.64
N GLY A 181 -7.29 -4.12 11.32
CA GLY A 181 -7.53 -3.46 12.60
C GLY A 181 -7.06 -4.26 13.81
N ASN A 182 -6.96 -5.59 13.70
CA ASN A 182 -6.55 -6.46 14.81
C ASN A 182 -5.03 -6.67 14.91
N ARG A 183 -4.25 -5.84 14.22
CA ARG A 183 -2.78 -5.77 14.25
C ARG A 183 -2.39 -4.37 14.70
#